data_AF-M0FHY4-F1
#
_entry.id   AF-M0FHY4-F1
#
_cell.length_a   1.000
_cell.length_b   1.000
_cell.length_c   1.000
_cell.angle_alpha   90.00
_cell.angle_beta   90.00
_cell.angle_gamma   90.00
#
_symmetry.space_group_name_H-M   'P 1'
#
loop_
_entity.id
_entity.type
_entity.pdbx_description
1 polymer ?
#
loop_
_entity_poly.entity_id
_entity_poly.type
_entity_poly.pdbx_seq_one_letter_code
_entity_poly.pdbx_strand_id
1 'polypeptide(L)' 'MADGDTELEARLVEQEEFEPSEEFVAQANVSDPAVYDEFEENWPDCWERAAEMLDWDEEYDEVLDDSNPPFYEWFTG' A
#
# COMPACT_ATOMS: atom_id res chain seq x y z
N MET A 1 34.90 -25.76 9.95
CA MET A 1 33.61 -25.10 10.30
C MET A 1 33.33 -24.03 9.25
N ALA A 2 33.22 -24.44 7.99
CA ALA A 2 32.75 -23.60 6.88
C ALA A 2 31.92 -24.44 5.89
N ASP A 3 31.44 -25.60 6.36
CA ASP A 3 30.88 -26.66 5.53
C ASP A 3 29.34 -26.71 5.64
N GLY A 4 28.77 -26.03 6.63
CA GLY A 4 27.32 -25.98 6.87
C GLY A 4 26.60 -24.83 6.16
N ASP A 5 27.33 -23.77 5.79
CA ASP A 5 26.75 -22.57 5.15
C ASP A 5 26.47 -22.82 3.66
N THR A 6 27.46 -23.37 2.94
CA THR A 6 27.36 -23.73 1.51
C THR A 6 26.32 -24.83 1.22
N GLU A 7 26.06 -25.72 2.17
CA GLU A 7 25.05 -26.78 2.01
C GLU A 7 23.60 -26.25 2.15
N LEU A 8 23.42 -25.16 2.90
CA LEU A 8 22.15 -24.46 3.02
C LEU A 8 21.85 -23.67 1.74
N GLU A 9 22.86 -22.98 1.19
CA GLU A 9 22.76 -22.22 -0.05
C GLU A 9 22.43 -23.10 -1.26
N ALA A 10 22.99 -24.31 -1.36
CA ALA A 10 22.75 -25.24 -2.49
C ALA A 10 21.34 -25.86 -2.54
N ARG A 11 20.54 -25.74 -1.46
CA ARG A 11 19.17 -26.29 -1.36
C ARG A 11 18.08 -25.22 -1.57
N LEU A 12 18.45 -23.94 -1.55
CA LEU A 12 17.56 -22.84 -1.92
C LEU A 12 17.49 -22.80 -3.44
N VAL A 13 16.50 -23.47 -4.02
CA VAL A 13 16.10 -23.19 -5.41
C VAL A 13 15.75 -21.70 -5.45
N GLU A 14 16.47 -20.92 -6.26
CA GLU A 14 16.17 -19.52 -6.52
C GLU A 14 14.77 -19.43 -7.14
N GLN A 15 13.78 -19.22 -6.28
CA GLN A 15 12.40 -18.96 -6.65
C GLN A 15 12.25 -17.44 -6.75
N GLU A 16 12.05 -16.94 -7.96
CA GLU A 16 11.97 -15.50 -8.24
C GLU A 16 10.69 -14.87 -7.66
N GLU A 17 9.63 -15.68 -7.49
CA GLU A 17 8.35 -15.26 -6.94
C GLU A 17 7.66 -16.42 -6.19
N PHE A 18 6.87 -16.08 -5.18
CA PHE A 18 6.00 -17.01 -4.46
C PHE A 18 4.57 -16.48 -4.49
N GLU A 19 3.69 -17.20 -5.18
CA GLU A 19 2.27 -16.88 -5.20
C GLU A 19 1.65 -17.13 -3.80
N PRO A 20 0.79 -16.22 -3.32
CA PRO A 20 0.08 -16.43 -2.07
C PRO A 20 -0.88 -17.62 -2.19
N SER A 21 -1.08 -18.35 -1.10
CA SER A 21 -2.07 -19.43 -1.03
C SER A 21 -3.49 -18.92 -1.27
N GLU A 22 -4.37 -19.75 -1.82
CA GLU A 22 -5.77 -19.40 -2.11
C GLU A 22 -6.53 -18.89 -0.87
N GLU A 23 -6.27 -19.47 0.32
CA GLU A 23 -6.86 -19.03 1.59
C GLU A 23 -6.46 -17.58 1.94
N PHE A 24 -5.24 -17.18 1.60
CA PHE A 24 -4.74 -15.82 1.81
C PHE A 24 -5.35 -14.83 0.80
N VAL A 25 -5.51 -15.24 -0.46
CA VAL A 25 -6.15 -14.41 -1.48
C VAL A 25 -7.63 -14.17 -1.14
N ALA A 26 -8.33 -15.18 -0.62
CA ALA A 26 -9.75 -15.08 -0.27
C ALA A 26 -10.06 -14.05 0.84
N GLN A 27 -9.07 -13.70 1.68
CA GLN A 27 -9.20 -12.73 2.76
C GLN A 27 -8.47 -11.40 2.46
N ALA A 28 -8.07 -11.17 1.21
CA ALA A 28 -7.41 -9.93 0.83
C ALA A 28 -8.35 -8.74 0.98
N ASN A 29 -7.90 -7.69 1.67
CA ASN A 29 -8.66 -6.44 1.84
C ASN A 29 -8.92 -5.72 0.51
N VAL A 30 -8.02 -5.92 -0.47
CA VAL A 30 -8.14 -5.39 -1.82
C VAL A 30 -7.80 -6.53 -2.77
N SER A 31 -8.77 -6.93 -3.58
CA SER A 31 -8.65 -8.02 -4.56
C SER A 31 -8.78 -7.53 -6.00
N ASP A 32 -9.30 -6.31 -6.18
CA ASP A 32 -9.56 -5.73 -7.48
C ASP A 32 -8.36 -4.87 -7.93
N PRO A 33 -7.74 -5.17 -9.09
CA PRO A 33 -6.58 -4.42 -9.58
C PRO A 33 -6.94 -3.05 -10.15
N ALA A 34 -8.22 -2.77 -10.46
CA ALA A 34 -8.63 -1.46 -10.96
C ALA A 34 -8.52 -0.36 -9.90
N VAL A 35 -8.24 -0.72 -8.64
CA VAL A 35 -7.89 0.23 -7.58
C VAL A 35 -6.73 1.14 -7.98
N TYR A 36 -5.77 0.64 -8.77
CA TYR A 36 -4.64 1.46 -9.22
C TYR A 36 -5.10 2.52 -10.22
N ASP A 37 -5.88 2.12 -11.23
CA ASP A 37 -6.46 3.05 -12.19
C ASP A 37 -7.37 4.09 -11.50
N GLU A 38 -8.22 3.65 -10.57
CA GLU A 38 -9.10 4.55 -9.80
C GLU A 38 -8.31 5.59 -9.00
N PHE A 39 -7.21 5.18 -8.37
CA PHE A 39 -6.33 6.08 -7.62
C PHE A 39 -5.59 7.07 -8.53
N GLU A 40 -5.19 6.65 -9.73
CA GLU A 40 -4.57 7.55 -10.71
C GLU A 40 -5.57 8.56 -11.28
N GLU A 41 -6.81 8.13 -11.56
CA GLU A 41 -7.86 8.98 -12.13
C GLU A 41 -8.43 9.98 -11.12
N ASN A 42 -8.59 9.58 -9.86
CA ASN A 42 -9.17 10.39 -8.80
C ASN A 42 -8.12 10.97 -7.85
N TRP A 43 -6.85 11.03 -8.25
CA TRP A 43 -5.82 11.65 -7.42
C TRP A 43 -6.09 13.17 -7.28
N PRO A 44 -6.04 13.77 -6.07
CA PRO A 44 -5.76 13.18 -4.75
C PRO A 44 -7.01 12.73 -3.97
N ASP A 45 -8.21 13.05 -4.45
CA ASP A 45 -9.51 12.80 -3.80
C ASP A 45 -9.77 11.31 -3.49
N CYS A 46 -9.10 10.37 -4.15
CA CYS A 46 -9.13 8.94 -3.81
C CYS A 46 -8.83 8.66 -2.32
N TRP A 47 -8.10 9.56 -1.65
CA TRP A 47 -7.78 9.47 -0.24
C TRP A 47 -8.93 9.84 0.70
N GLU A 48 -10.00 10.50 0.23
CA GLU A 48 -11.19 10.77 1.03
C GLU A 48 -11.78 9.48 1.60
N ARG A 49 -11.82 8.42 0.80
CA ARG A 49 -12.29 7.09 1.24
C ARG A 49 -11.48 6.55 2.42
N ALA A 50 -10.19 6.86 2.48
CA ALA A 50 -9.35 6.48 3.61
C ALA A 50 -9.60 7.38 4.82
N ALA A 51 -9.84 8.67 4.60
CA ALA A 51 -10.20 9.61 5.65
C ALA A 51 -11.54 9.28 6.31
N GLU A 52 -12.51 8.75 5.56
CA GLU A 52 -13.80 8.26 6.10
C GLU A 52 -13.65 7.10 7.10
N MET A 53 -12.51 6.38 7.08
CA MET A 53 -12.23 5.31 8.04
C MET A 53 -11.70 5.83 9.39
N LEU A 54 -11.38 7.12 9.47
CA LEU A 54 -10.87 7.77 10.67
C LEU A 54 -11.99 8.51 11.40
N ASP A 55 -11.89 8.56 12.71
CA ASP A 55 -12.76 9.38 13.56
C ASP A 55 -12.06 10.72 13.78
N TRP A 56 -12.66 11.79 13.28
CA TRP A 56 -12.10 13.13 13.32
C TRP A 56 -12.72 13.94 14.46
N ASP A 57 -11.88 14.57 15.29
CA ASP A 57 -12.35 15.57 16.25
C ASP A 57 -12.86 16.85 15.55
N GLU A 58 -12.25 17.22 14.41
CA GLU A 58 -12.63 18.33 13.54
C GLU A 58 -12.51 17.89 12.08
N GLU A 59 -13.53 18.19 11.26
CA GLU A 59 -13.57 17.83 9.84
C GLU A 59 -12.49 18.58 9.05
N TYR A 60 -11.88 17.93 8.06
CA TYR A 60 -10.94 18.55 7.13
C TYR A 60 -11.67 19.18 5.95
N ASP A 61 -11.10 20.23 5.36
CA ASP A 61 -11.62 20.91 4.17
C ASP A 61 -10.90 20.49 2.87
N GLU A 62 -9.61 20.13 2.93
CA GLU A 62 -8.81 19.77 1.75
C GLU A 62 -7.94 18.52 1.97
N VAL A 63 -7.96 17.59 1.01
CA VAL A 63 -7.24 16.31 1.10
C VAL A 63 -5.72 16.49 1.02
N LEU A 64 -5.25 17.35 0.12
CA LEU A 64 -3.84 17.64 -0.10
C LEU A 64 -3.68 19.11 -0.49
N ASP A 65 -3.01 19.89 0.35
CA ASP A 65 -2.50 21.21 -0.03
C ASP A 65 -1.12 21.06 -0.66
N ASP A 66 -1.04 21.30 -1.97
CA ASP A 66 0.21 21.40 -2.73
C ASP A 66 0.64 22.85 -3.03
N SER A 67 -0.03 23.83 -2.43
CA SER A 67 0.16 25.25 -2.73
C SER A 67 1.56 25.77 -2.37
N ASN A 68 2.27 25.15 -1.42
CA ASN A 68 3.60 25.57 -0.97
C ASN A 68 4.70 24.49 -1.03
N PRO A 69 5.09 24.00 -2.23
CA PRO A 69 6.16 23.00 -2.32
C PRO A 69 7.49 23.58 -1.79
N PRO A 70 8.27 22.81 -0.98
CA PRO A 70 8.16 21.38 -0.69
C PRO A 70 7.32 21.03 0.56
N PHE A 71 6.59 21.98 1.13
CA PHE A 71 5.75 21.80 2.31
C PHE A 71 4.33 21.41 1.86
N TYR A 72 4.13 20.10 1.67
CA TYR A 72 2.83 19.53 1.38
C TYR A 72 2.12 19.20 2.69
N GLU A 73 0.84 19.52 2.79
CA GLU A 73 0.00 19.25 3.96
C GLU A 73 -1.19 18.36 3.55
N TRP A 74 -1.54 17.39 4.40
CA TRP A 74 -2.62 16.42 4.12
C TRP A 74 -3.76 16.63 5.09
N PHE A 75 -5.00 16.58 4.61
CA PHE A 75 -6.23 16.74 5.39
C PHE A 75 -6.22 18.04 6.21
N THR A 76 -6.07 19.17 5.53
CA THR A 76 -6.05 20.50 6.14
C THR A 76 -7.46 21.05 6.33
N GLY A 77 -7.68 21.81 7.41
CA GLY A 77 -8.97 22.37 7.83
C GLY A 77 -8.83 23.01 9.21
#